data_AF-A0A1M5NC12-F1
#
_entry.id   AF-A0A1M5NC12-F1
#
_cell.length_a   1.000
_cell.length_b   1.000
_cell.length_c   1.000
_cell.angle_alpha   90.00
_cell.angle_beta   90.00
_cell.angle_gamma   90.00
#
_symmetry.space_group_name_H-M   'P 1'
#
loop_
_entity.id
_entity.type
_entity.pdbx_description
1 polymer ?
#
loop_
_entity_poly.entity_id
_entity_poly.type
_entity_poly.pdbx_seq_one_letter_code
_entity_poly.pdbx_strand_id
1 'polypeptide(L)'
;MNQLIRDDSPAPIWHQLLALFALTVVTQMSNIAFQKLANNEPFLPTVLPGLLFLSVLTLPALFIGLTLGRKVGLGLINRKTLEEGRIGGGLRFAVIAAIPLGFCMLALRWLLADSLPAELPAYGFRGPVGGLLVSVGAAVGEEIWFRFGLMTLLLYIASKMRHSALDTHTIPIIIILVVGFGFGLAHIPSVVAYGANTSFAVWATIGGNVAVAVLYGWCYWRYGLLSAITAHFSVDVVLHVLPALM
;
A
#
# COMPACT_ATOMS: atom_id res chain seq x y z
N MET A 1 -43.55 -16.46 -3.86
CA MET A 1 -42.54 -17.24 -3.10
C MET A 1 -41.13 -16.95 -3.62
N ASN A 2 -40.70 -15.68 -3.60
CA ASN A 2 -39.35 -15.23 -4.02
C ASN A 2 -38.87 -14.05 -3.15
N GLN A 3 -39.24 -14.07 -1.86
CA GLN A 3 -38.75 -13.15 -0.83
C GLN A 3 -37.82 -13.85 0.16
N LEU A 4 -37.15 -14.93 -0.27
CA LEU A 4 -36.21 -15.66 0.56
C LEU A 4 -34.79 -15.39 0.05
N ILE A 5 -34.05 -14.65 0.88
CA ILE A 5 -32.59 -14.56 0.94
C ILE A 5 -31.94 -13.61 -0.08
N ARG A 6 -32.16 -12.31 0.12
CA ARG A 6 -31.05 -11.35 0.07
C ARG A 6 -30.94 -10.72 1.44
N ASP A 7 -30.18 -11.40 2.29
CA ASP A 7 -29.62 -10.75 3.47
C ASP A 7 -28.54 -9.78 2.95
N ASP A 8 -28.98 -8.60 2.52
CA ASP A 8 -28.12 -7.51 2.06
C ASP A 8 -27.43 -6.79 3.24
N SER A 9 -27.47 -7.38 4.45
CA SER A 9 -26.74 -6.83 5.58
C SER A 9 -25.24 -6.97 5.32
N PRO A 10 -24.45 -5.88 5.41
CA PRO A 10 -23.03 -5.95 5.16
C PRO A 10 -22.40 -6.95 6.12
N ALA A 11 -21.57 -7.85 5.58
CA ALA A 11 -20.90 -8.89 6.36
C ALA A 11 -20.34 -8.32 7.68
N PRO A 12 -20.53 -9.02 8.82
CA PRO A 12 -20.10 -8.50 10.11
C PRO A 12 -18.65 -8.05 10.08
N ILE A 13 -18.35 -6.93 10.74
CA ILE A 13 -17.04 -6.27 10.70
C ILE A 13 -15.87 -7.25 10.99
N TRP A 14 -16.11 -8.25 11.84
CA TRP A 14 -15.15 -9.28 12.21
C TRP A 14 -14.77 -10.21 11.06
N HIS A 15 -15.68 -10.52 10.13
CA HIS A 15 -15.35 -11.31 8.94
C HIS A 15 -14.40 -10.55 8.01
N GLN A 16 -14.66 -9.25 7.81
CA GLN A 16 -13.79 -8.38 7.01
C GLN A 16 -12.41 -8.22 7.67
N LEU A 17 -12.39 -8.02 8.99
CA LEU A 17 -11.14 -7.93 9.76
C LEU A 17 -10.32 -9.21 9.62
N LEU A 18 -10.93 -10.39 9.84
CA LEU A 18 -10.24 -11.67 9.75
C LEU A 18 -9.73 -11.93 8.33
N ALA A 19 -10.55 -11.67 7.31
CA ALA A 19 -10.17 -11.87 5.92
C ALA A 19 -8.99 -10.98 5.50
N LEU A 20 -9.02 -9.68 5.84
CA LEU A 20 -7.94 -8.74 5.52
C LEU A 20 -6.68 -9.02 6.33
N PHE A 21 -6.83 -9.43 7.59
CA PHE A 21 -5.69 -9.83 8.42
C PHE A 21 -5.02 -11.08 7.85
N ALA A 22 -5.79 -12.11 7.53
CA ALA A 22 -5.29 -13.33 6.89
C ALA A 22 -4.62 -13.02 5.54
N LEU A 23 -5.24 -12.20 4.70
CA LEU A 23 -4.66 -11.76 3.42
C LEU A 23 -3.32 -11.05 3.62
N THR A 24 -3.23 -10.14 4.60
CA THR A 24 -1.99 -9.42 4.92
C THR A 24 -0.91 -10.39 5.38
N VAL A 25 -1.22 -11.28 6.32
CA VAL A 25 -0.27 -12.27 6.84
C VAL A 25 0.22 -13.19 5.73
N VAL A 26 -0.69 -13.76 4.93
CA VAL A 26 -0.34 -14.68 3.85
C VAL A 26 0.56 -13.99 2.82
N THR A 27 0.21 -12.80 2.35
CA THR A 27 0.96 -12.10 1.30
C THR A 27 2.35 -11.65 1.79
N GLN A 28 2.44 -11.10 3.00
CA GLN A 28 3.71 -10.69 3.61
C GLN A 28 4.62 -11.90 3.93
N MET A 29 4.07 -12.96 4.53
CA MET A 29 4.83 -14.15 4.88
C MET A 29 5.26 -14.94 3.64
N SER A 30 4.48 -14.93 2.55
CA SER A 30 4.87 -15.59 1.30
C SER A 30 6.13 -14.99 0.69
N ASN A 31 6.26 -13.66 0.71
CA ASN A 31 7.47 -12.98 0.26
C ASN A 31 8.69 -13.34 1.13
N ILE A 32 8.53 -13.33 2.46
CA ILE A 32 9.62 -13.69 3.39
C ILE A 32 10.01 -15.16 3.23
N ALA A 33 9.04 -16.07 3.13
CA ALA A 33 9.27 -17.49 2.92
C ALA A 33 10.06 -17.74 1.62
N PHE A 34 9.67 -17.07 0.53
CA PHE A 34 10.36 -17.17 -0.75
C PHE A 34 11.81 -16.70 -0.66
N GLN A 35 12.07 -15.54 -0.04
CA GLN A 35 13.43 -15.01 0.13
C GLN A 35 14.29 -15.93 1.00
N LYS A 36 13.74 -16.45 2.11
CA LYS A 36 14.45 -17.39 2.98
C LYS A 36 14.82 -18.68 2.25
N LEU A 37 13.87 -19.25 1.50
CA LEU A 37 14.11 -20.45 0.71
C LEU A 37 15.16 -20.20 -0.39
N ALA A 38 15.07 -19.08 -1.10
CA ALA A 38 16.03 -18.71 -2.14
C ALA A 38 17.47 -18.54 -1.60
N ASN A 39 17.61 -18.12 -0.33
CA ASN A 39 18.90 -17.92 0.32
C ASN A 39 19.37 -19.13 1.15
N ASN A 40 18.68 -20.28 1.09
CA ASN A 40 18.94 -21.45 1.94
C ASN A 40 18.90 -21.15 3.46
N GLU A 41 18.07 -20.21 3.87
CA GLU A 41 17.88 -19.82 5.26
C GLU A 41 16.60 -20.44 5.86
N PRO A 42 16.58 -20.77 7.16
CA PRO A 42 15.41 -21.35 7.79
C PRO A 42 14.27 -20.33 7.90
N PHE A 43 13.08 -20.69 7.38
CA PHE A 43 11.88 -19.86 7.46
C PHE A 43 11.19 -19.93 8.83
N LEU A 44 11.11 -21.13 9.43
CA LEU A 44 10.32 -21.37 10.65
C LEU A 44 10.63 -20.42 11.83
N PRO A 45 11.90 -20.07 12.11
CA PRO A 45 12.24 -19.11 13.17
C PRO A 45 11.67 -17.69 12.95
N THR A 46 11.35 -17.32 11.71
CA THR A 46 10.78 -15.99 11.39
C THR A 46 9.27 -15.90 11.51
N VAL A 47 8.57 -17.04 11.58
CA VAL A 47 7.10 -17.08 11.56
C VAL A 47 6.51 -16.39 12.78
N LEU A 48 6.96 -16.75 14.00
CA LEU A 48 6.39 -16.20 15.22
C LEU A 48 6.71 -14.70 15.38
N PRO A 49 7.97 -14.23 15.26
CA PRO A 49 8.27 -12.79 15.30
C PRO A 49 7.54 -12.01 14.20
N GLY A 50 7.48 -12.55 12.98
CA GLY A 50 6.78 -11.94 11.85
C GLY A 50 5.28 -11.80 12.11
N LEU A 51 4.62 -12.85 12.61
CA LEU A 51 3.20 -12.81 12.95
C LEU A 51 2.90 -11.81 14.06
N LEU A 52 3.73 -11.75 15.11
CA LEU A 52 3.57 -10.79 16.19
C LEU A 52 3.71 -9.35 15.67
N PHE A 53 4.77 -9.07 14.91
CA PHE A 53 5.00 -7.77 14.30
C PHE A 53 3.84 -7.35 13.39
N LEU A 54 3.42 -8.23 12.48
CA LEU A 54 2.28 -7.97 11.59
C LEU A 54 0.99 -7.75 12.36
N SER A 55 0.75 -8.47 13.45
CA SER A 55 -0.44 -8.31 14.28
C SER A 55 -0.50 -6.93 14.94
N VAL A 56 0.62 -6.47 15.50
CA VAL A 56 0.71 -5.15 16.16
C VAL A 56 0.41 -4.01 15.20
N LEU A 57 0.84 -4.10 13.94
CA LEU A 57 0.57 -3.06 12.95
C LEU A 57 -0.80 -3.21 12.28
N THR A 58 -1.16 -4.43 11.90
CA THR A 58 -2.30 -4.68 11.00
C THR A 58 -3.62 -4.64 11.75
N LEU A 59 -3.70 -5.20 12.96
CA LEU A 59 -4.98 -5.24 13.69
C LEU A 59 -5.50 -3.84 14.06
N PRO A 60 -4.67 -2.90 14.59
CA PRO A 60 -5.12 -1.54 14.83
C PRO A 60 -5.50 -0.81 13.55
N ALA A 61 -4.71 -0.95 12.49
CA ALA A 61 -4.98 -0.33 11.19
C ALA A 61 -6.33 -0.80 10.60
N LEU A 62 -6.59 -2.11 10.64
CA LEU A 62 -7.87 -2.69 10.20
C LEU A 62 -9.03 -2.23 11.07
N PHE A 63 -8.86 -2.21 12.39
CA PHE A 63 -9.89 -1.73 13.31
C PHE A 63 -10.25 -0.27 13.00
N ILE A 64 -9.25 0.60 12.83
CA ILE A 64 -9.43 2.00 12.46
C ILE A 64 -10.16 2.11 11.11
N GLY A 65 -9.66 1.45 10.06
CA GLY A 65 -10.24 1.54 8.72
C GLY A 65 -11.68 1.05 8.66
N LEU A 66 -11.98 -0.09 9.30
CA LEU A 66 -13.31 -0.68 9.31
C LEU A 66 -14.32 0.10 10.17
N THR A 67 -13.88 0.73 11.27
CA THR A 67 -14.78 1.46 12.17
C THR A 67 -14.89 2.94 11.83
N LEU A 68 -13.77 3.65 11.71
CA LEU A 68 -13.74 5.08 11.47
C LEU A 68 -13.95 5.40 10.00
N GLY A 69 -13.43 4.57 9.08
CA GLY A 69 -13.62 4.76 7.64
C GLY A 69 -15.10 4.80 7.26
N ARG A 70 -15.91 3.88 7.79
CA ARG A 70 -17.36 3.86 7.57
C ARG A 70 -18.04 5.17 7.94
N LYS A 71 -17.57 5.86 8.98
CA LYS A 71 -18.13 7.15 9.45
C LYS A 71 -17.84 8.31 8.49
N VAL A 72 -16.78 8.21 7.70
CA VAL A 72 -16.37 9.22 6.70
C VAL A 72 -16.53 8.74 5.25
N GLY A 73 -17.24 7.63 5.04
CA GLY A 73 -17.53 7.08 3.71
C GLY A 73 -16.35 6.36 3.02
N LEU A 74 -15.27 6.08 3.75
CA LEU A 74 -14.10 5.33 3.28
C LEU A 74 -14.22 3.84 3.60
N GLY A 75 -13.70 2.98 2.73
CA GLY A 75 -13.79 1.53 2.90
C GLY A 75 -12.96 0.73 1.89
N LEU A 76 -13.28 -0.56 1.76
CA LEU A 76 -12.73 -1.41 0.68
C LEU A 76 -13.04 -0.81 -0.69
N ILE A 77 -14.28 -0.38 -0.83
CA ILE A 77 -14.80 0.48 -1.87
C ILE A 77 -15.45 1.64 -1.13
N ASN A 78 -15.14 2.88 -1.50
CA ASN A 78 -15.74 4.03 -0.85
C ASN A 78 -17.24 4.09 -1.14
N ARG A 79 -18.02 4.57 -0.18
CA ARG A 79 -19.50 4.60 -0.27
C ARG A 79 -19.96 5.28 -1.55
N LYS A 80 -19.43 6.47 -1.83
CA LYS A 80 -19.73 7.24 -3.04
C LYS A 80 -19.42 6.45 -4.34
N THR A 81 -18.31 5.71 -4.36
CA THR A 81 -17.91 4.91 -5.53
C THR A 81 -18.82 3.72 -5.76
N LEU A 82 -19.28 3.10 -4.67
CA LEU A 82 -20.26 2.02 -4.72
C LEU A 82 -21.63 2.53 -5.21
N GLU A 83 -22.12 3.63 -4.63
CA GLU A 83 -23.40 4.26 -4.98
C GLU A 83 -23.44 4.72 -6.45
N GLU A 84 -22.33 5.26 -6.96
CA GLU A 84 -22.23 5.72 -8.35
C GLU A 84 -21.84 4.61 -9.34
N GLY A 85 -21.65 3.36 -8.88
CA GLY A 85 -21.28 2.23 -9.76
C GLY A 85 -19.91 2.36 -10.42
N ARG A 86 -18.99 3.17 -9.86
CA ARG A 86 -17.70 3.54 -10.49
C ARG A 86 -16.53 2.64 -10.09
N ILE A 87 -16.78 1.43 -9.60
CA ILE A 87 -15.73 0.49 -9.16
C ILE A 87 -14.72 0.21 -10.28
N GLY A 88 -15.22 -0.22 -11.45
CA GLY A 88 -14.36 -0.51 -12.61
C GLY A 88 -13.60 0.73 -13.11
N GLY A 89 -14.22 1.92 -13.03
CA GLY A 89 -13.56 3.18 -13.37
C GLY A 89 -12.40 3.51 -12.44
N GLY A 90 -12.56 3.26 -11.13
CA GLY A 90 -11.49 3.45 -10.15
C GLY A 90 -10.29 2.51 -10.36
N LEU A 91 -10.56 1.22 -10.63
CA LEU A 91 -9.51 0.24 -10.92
C LEU A 91 -8.77 0.57 -12.24
N ARG A 92 -9.50 0.97 -13.29
CA ARG A 92 -8.91 1.40 -14.56
C ARG A 92 -8.03 2.63 -14.37
N PHE A 93 -8.51 3.64 -13.63
CA PHE A 93 -7.71 4.82 -13.31
C PHE A 93 -6.44 4.45 -12.54
N ALA A 94 -6.55 3.59 -11.53
CA ALA A 94 -5.41 3.14 -10.73
C ALA A 94 -4.31 2.53 -11.61
N VAL A 95 -4.65 1.61 -12.52
CA VAL A 95 -3.69 0.99 -13.44
C VAL A 95 -3.11 1.99 -14.44
N ILE A 96 -3.98 2.78 -15.10
CA ILE A 96 -3.57 3.73 -16.15
C ILE A 96 -2.63 4.82 -15.60
N ALA A 97 -2.85 5.27 -14.36
CA ALA A 97 -1.98 6.24 -13.71
C ALA A 97 -0.70 5.60 -13.14
N ALA A 98 -0.80 4.39 -12.59
CA ALA A 98 0.32 3.71 -11.93
C ALA A 98 1.40 3.22 -12.90
N ILE A 99 1.01 2.65 -14.06
CA ILE A 99 1.99 2.10 -15.01
C ILE A 99 2.97 3.18 -15.49
N PRO A 100 2.52 4.36 -16.00
CA PRO A 100 3.43 5.44 -16.37
C PRO A 100 4.28 5.94 -15.20
N LEU A 101 3.71 6.04 -14.00
CA LEU A 101 4.45 6.45 -12.82
C LEU A 101 5.58 5.45 -12.48
N GLY A 102 5.30 4.15 -12.57
CA GLY A 102 6.30 3.10 -12.42
C GLY A 102 7.43 3.22 -13.44
N PHE A 103 7.11 3.46 -14.71
CA PHE A 103 8.13 3.71 -15.74
C PHE A 103 8.93 4.97 -15.48
N CYS A 104 8.30 6.05 -15.02
CA CYS A 104 9.00 7.28 -14.63
C CYS A 104 9.97 7.02 -13.46
N MET A 105 9.56 6.24 -12.45
CA MET A 105 10.43 5.87 -11.33
C MET A 105 11.59 4.97 -11.78
N LEU A 106 11.35 4.01 -12.68
CA LEU A 106 12.39 3.17 -13.26
C LEU A 106 13.40 3.98 -14.08
N ALA A 107 12.92 4.88 -14.94
CA ALA A 107 13.75 5.77 -15.73
C ALA A 107 14.58 6.71 -14.84
N LEU A 108 13.99 7.24 -13.77
CA LEU A 108 14.69 8.06 -12.79
C LEU A 108 15.80 7.27 -12.08
N ARG A 109 15.56 6.00 -11.72
CA ARG A 109 16.58 5.12 -11.13
C ARG A 109 17.78 4.94 -12.07
N TRP A 110 17.54 4.78 -13.36
CA TRP A 110 18.61 4.65 -14.36
C TRP A 110 19.36 5.97 -14.58
N LEU A 111 18.64 7.09 -14.69
CA LEU A 111 19.25 8.41 -14.84
C LEU A 111 20.15 8.78 -13.67
N LEU A 112 19.79 8.33 -12.46
CA LEU A 112 20.54 8.61 -11.23
C LEU A 112 21.50 7.48 -10.84
N ALA A 113 21.74 6.49 -11.70
CA ALA A 113 22.53 5.30 -11.36
C ALA A 113 23.93 5.65 -10.83
N ASP A 114 24.61 6.61 -11.47
CA ASP A 114 25.97 7.04 -11.08
C ASP A 114 26.01 7.80 -9.74
N SER A 115 24.87 8.32 -9.29
CA SER A 115 24.75 9.03 -8.01
C SER A 115 24.31 8.12 -6.86
N LEU A 116 23.95 6.87 -7.17
CA LEU A 116 23.41 5.93 -6.19
C LEU A 116 24.51 5.02 -5.63
N PRO A 117 24.49 4.73 -4.31
CA PRO A 117 25.49 3.85 -3.70
C PRO A 117 25.50 2.45 -4.34
N ALA A 118 26.69 1.88 -4.47
CA ALA A 118 26.90 0.56 -5.11
C ALA A 118 26.25 -0.59 -4.33
N GLU A 119 25.99 -0.38 -3.04
CA GLU A 119 25.39 -1.36 -2.14
C GLU A 119 23.87 -1.50 -2.37
N LEU A 120 23.23 -0.54 -3.04
CA LEU A 120 21.81 -0.67 -3.39
C LEU A 120 21.64 -1.81 -4.40
N PRO A 121 20.73 -2.77 -4.15
CA PRO A 121 20.48 -3.82 -5.10
C PRO A 121 19.95 -3.25 -6.42
N ALA A 122 20.35 -3.88 -7.52
CA ALA A 122 19.76 -3.62 -8.83
C ALA A 122 18.26 -3.97 -8.80
N TYR A 123 17.45 -3.26 -9.58
CA TYR A 123 16.07 -3.70 -9.78
C TYR A 123 16.03 -5.08 -10.44
N GLY A 124 15.01 -5.86 -10.09
CA GLY A 124 14.84 -7.24 -10.56
C GLY A 124 15.67 -8.30 -9.83
N PHE A 125 16.52 -7.94 -8.85
CA PHE A 125 17.38 -8.89 -8.14
C PHE A 125 16.66 -10.05 -7.44
N ARG A 126 15.35 -9.92 -7.19
CA ARG A 126 14.50 -10.96 -6.58
C ARG A 126 13.94 -11.97 -7.61
N GLY A 127 14.25 -11.80 -8.90
CA GLY A 127 13.65 -12.55 -10.00
C GLY A 127 12.15 -12.21 -10.19
N PRO A 128 11.51 -12.73 -11.25
CA PRO A 128 10.11 -12.41 -11.55
C PRO A 128 9.13 -12.86 -10.45
N VAL A 129 9.35 -14.04 -9.87
CA VAL A 129 8.49 -14.60 -8.81
C VAL A 129 8.65 -13.82 -7.51
N GLY A 130 9.90 -13.57 -7.07
CA GLY A 130 10.16 -12.79 -5.87
C GLY A 130 9.72 -11.34 -6.03
N GLY A 131 9.87 -10.77 -7.23
CA GLY A 131 9.32 -9.47 -7.62
C GLY A 131 7.81 -9.42 -7.44
N LEU A 132 7.08 -10.41 -7.98
CA LEU A 132 5.63 -10.47 -7.86
C LEU A 132 5.17 -10.61 -6.40
N LEU A 133 5.82 -11.47 -5.63
CA LEU A 133 5.48 -11.70 -4.22
C LEU A 133 5.72 -10.45 -3.37
N VAL A 134 6.82 -9.71 -3.58
CA VAL A 134 7.04 -8.44 -2.88
C VAL A 134 6.01 -7.39 -3.32
N SER A 135 5.67 -7.30 -4.61
CA SER A 135 4.64 -6.37 -5.11
C SER A 135 3.27 -6.62 -4.45
N VAL A 136 2.83 -7.88 -4.34
CA VAL A 136 1.54 -8.20 -3.70
C VAL A 136 1.61 -7.95 -2.19
N GLY A 137 2.69 -8.40 -1.54
CA GLY A 137 2.86 -8.23 -0.10
C GLY A 137 2.86 -6.76 0.31
N ALA A 138 3.70 -5.94 -0.33
CA ALA A 138 3.82 -4.51 -0.09
C ALA A 138 2.50 -3.79 -0.38
N ALA A 139 1.90 -4.02 -1.55
CA ALA A 139 0.64 -3.38 -1.92
C ALA A 139 -0.50 -3.69 -0.93
N VAL A 140 -0.61 -4.91 -0.41
CA VAL A 140 -1.65 -5.22 0.59
C VAL A 140 -1.31 -4.62 1.96
N GLY A 141 -0.13 -4.92 2.49
CA GLY A 141 0.24 -4.56 3.86
C GLY A 141 0.33 -3.05 4.04
N GLU A 142 1.05 -2.38 3.16
CA GLU A 142 1.33 -0.96 3.30
C GLU A 142 0.09 -0.10 3.05
N GLU A 143 -0.79 -0.49 2.12
CA GLU A 143 -2.06 0.21 1.93
C GLU A 143 -3.00 0.01 3.12
N ILE A 144 -2.98 -1.15 3.77
CA ILE A 144 -3.71 -1.34 5.03
C ILE A 144 -3.16 -0.42 6.11
N TRP A 145 -1.84 -0.33 6.30
CA TRP A 145 -1.25 0.46 7.37
C TRP A 145 -1.40 1.97 7.13
N PHE A 146 -1.00 2.45 5.96
CA PHE A 146 -0.93 3.89 5.67
C PHE A 146 -2.26 4.47 5.20
N ARG A 147 -3.03 3.76 4.36
CA ARG A 147 -4.26 4.32 3.79
C ARG A 147 -5.44 3.94 4.66
N PHE A 148 -5.66 2.64 4.84
CA PHE A 148 -6.81 2.17 5.58
C PHE A 148 -6.73 2.49 7.08
N GLY A 149 -5.54 2.41 7.68
CA GLY A 149 -5.28 2.83 9.06
C GLY A 149 -5.04 4.33 9.20
N LEU A 150 -3.80 4.77 8.96
CA LEU A 150 -3.33 6.12 9.30
C LEU A 150 -4.11 7.24 8.59
N MET A 151 -4.26 7.17 7.27
CA MET A 151 -4.96 8.21 6.50
C MET A 151 -6.43 8.30 6.89
N THR A 152 -7.10 7.16 7.13
CA THR A 152 -8.47 7.16 7.67
C THR A 152 -8.57 7.83 9.03
N LEU A 153 -7.63 7.55 9.94
CA LEU A 153 -7.59 8.18 11.26
C LEU A 153 -7.49 9.70 11.14
N LEU A 154 -6.57 10.19 10.31
CA LEU A 154 -6.35 11.63 10.12
C LEU A 154 -7.55 12.31 9.45
N LEU A 155 -8.16 11.68 8.43
CA LEU A 155 -9.37 12.20 7.78
C LEU A 155 -10.55 12.22 8.73
N TYR A 156 -10.69 11.19 9.57
CA TYR A 156 -11.72 11.13 10.60
C TYR A 156 -11.53 12.25 11.63
N ILE A 157 -10.31 12.46 12.16
CA ILE A 157 -10.01 13.56 13.09
C ILE A 157 -10.31 14.90 12.43
N ALA A 158 -9.88 15.13 11.19
CA ALA A 158 -10.15 16.37 10.47
C ALA A 158 -11.65 16.61 10.28
N SER A 159 -12.43 15.58 9.97
CA SER A 159 -13.90 15.67 9.85
C SER A 159 -14.60 16.01 11.16
N LYS A 160 -14.01 15.62 12.31
CA LYS A 160 -14.50 15.97 13.64
C LYS A 160 -14.15 17.40 14.04
N MET A 161 -13.00 17.91 13.60
CA MET A 161 -12.59 19.29 13.85
C MET A 161 -13.32 20.28 12.93
N ARG A 162 -13.63 19.89 11.69
CA ARG A 162 -14.30 20.73 10.71
C ARG A 162 -15.28 19.89 9.90
N HIS A 163 -16.57 20.21 10.04
CA HIS A 163 -17.64 19.49 9.34
C HIS A 163 -17.46 19.42 7.82
N SER A 164 -16.96 20.50 7.20
CA SER A 164 -16.70 20.57 5.76
C SER A 164 -15.33 20.05 5.31
N ALA A 165 -14.59 19.36 6.18
CA ALA A 165 -13.22 18.94 5.88
C ALA A 165 -13.12 18.04 4.65
N LEU A 166 -14.13 17.21 4.41
CA LEU A 166 -14.13 16.26 3.29
C LEU A 166 -14.93 16.75 2.09
N ASP A 167 -15.62 17.89 2.22
CA ASP A 167 -16.42 18.51 1.16
C ASP A 167 -15.55 19.26 0.15
N THR A 168 -14.30 19.55 0.53
CA THR A 168 -13.30 20.20 -0.32
C THR A 168 -12.12 19.27 -0.62
N HIS A 169 -11.33 19.61 -1.63
CA HIS A 169 -10.13 18.83 -1.98
C HIS A 169 -8.92 19.17 -1.09
N THR A 170 -8.90 20.34 -0.45
CA THR A 170 -7.71 20.85 0.23
C THR A 170 -7.25 19.97 1.39
N ILE A 171 -8.13 19.64 2.33
CA ILE A 171 -7.76 18.85 3.51
C ILE A 171 -7.38 17.41 3.14
N PRO A 172 -8.14 16.69 2.29
CA PRO A 172 -7.71 15.38 1.81
C PRO A 172 -6.35 15.40 1.12
N ILE A 173 -6.06 16.39 0.27
CA ILE A 173 -4.75 16.53 -0.38
C ILE A 173 -3.63 16.75 0.64
N ILE A 174 -3.83 17.64 1.63
CA ILE A 174 -2.83 17.86 2.69
C ILE A 174 -2.55 16.56 3.45
N ILE A 175 -3.59 15.81 3.81
CA ILE A 175 -3.43 14.52 4.51
C ILE A 175 -2.72 13.50 3.62
N ILE A 176 -3.04 13.43 2.32
CA ILE A 176 -2.32 12.57 1.36
C ILE A 176 -0.83 12.90 1.36
N LEU A 177 -0.47 14.19 1.35
CA LEU A 177 0.93 14.63 1.36
C LEU A 177 1.63 14.27 2.69
N VAL A 178 0.96 14.50 3.83
CA VAL A 178 1.51 14.15 5.15
C VAL A 178 1.73 12.64 5.29
N VAL A 179 0.74 11.83 4.91
CA VAL A 179 0.83 10.36 4.94
C VAL A 179 1.88 9.89 3.93
N GLY A 180 1.96 10.50 2.75
CA GLY A 180 2.96 10.19 1.75
C GLY A 180 4.39 10.48 2.22
N PHE A 181 4.59 11.56 2.97
CA PHE A 181 5.88 11.83 3.60
C PHE A 181 6.22 10.79 4.66
N GLY A 182 5.28 10.44 5.53
CA GLY A 182 5.45 9.36 6.50
C GLY A 182 5.76 8.01 5.84
N PHE A 183 5.13 7.72 4.71
CA PHE A 183 5.39 6.53 3.89
C PHE A 183 6.83 6.54 3.36
N GLY A 184 7.32 7.67 2.85
CA GLY A 184 8.73 7.80 2.44
C GLY A 184 9.72 7.63 3.59
N LEU A 185 9.42 8.17 4.77
CA LEU A 185 10.26 7.98 5.96
C LEU A 185 10.32 6.50 6.40
N ALA A 186 9.21 5.78 6.30
CA ALA A 186 9.15 4.36 6.67
C ALA A 186 10.04 3.46 5.81
N HIS A 187 10.52 3.96 4.66
CA HIS A 187 11.43 3.23 3.77
C HIS A 187 12.92 3.47 4.08
N ILE A 188 13.27 4.44 4.94
CA ILE A 188 14.66 4.71 5.31
C ILE A 188 15.38 3.48 5.88
N PRO A 189 14.78 2.66 6.78
CA PRO A 189 15.44 1.47 7.31
C PRO A 189 15.89 0.48 6.22
N SER A 190 15.19 0.42 5.08
CA SER A 190 15.58 -0.47 3.97
C SER A 190 16.91 -0.06 3.34
N VAL A 191 17.12 1.25 3.13
CA VAL A 191 18.35 1.80 2.58
C VAL A 191 19.51 1.61 3.56
N VAL A 192 19.25 1.82 4.85
CA VAL A 192 20.23 1.61 5.92
C VAL A 192 20.62 0.13 6.04
N ALA A 193 19.67 -0.79 5.88
CA ALA A 193 19.93 -2.22 5.92
C ALA A 193 20.85 -2.70 4.77
N TYR A 194 20.84 -2.00 3.63
CA TYR A 194 21.79 -2.23 2.54
C TYR A 194 23.12 -1.50 2.73
N GLY A 195 23.32 -0.73 3.80
CA GLY A 195 24.53 0.09 3.97
C GLY A 195 24.60 1.31 3.05
N ALA A 196 23.52 1.65 2.35
CA ALA A 196 23.47 2.69 1.31
C ALA A 196 23.01 4.05 1.84
N ASN A 197 23.34 4.42 3.08
CA ASN A 197 22.77 5.55 3.82
C ASN A 197 23.35 6.94 3.47
N THR A 198 23.81 7.14 2.24
CA THR A 198 24.24 8.47 1.78
C THR A 198 23.07 9.46 1.81
N SER A 199 23.34 10.75 2.05
CA SER A 199 22.31 11.78 2.08
C SER A 199 21.46 11.80 0.80
N PHE A 200 22.10 11.60 -0.36
CA PHE A 200 21.40 11.52 -1.63
C PHE A 200 20.44 10.32 -1.70
N ALA A 201 20.91 9.10 -1.37
CA ALA A 201 20.07 7.90 -1.40
C ALA A 201 18.88 7.98 -0.44
N VAL A 202 19.07 8.58 0.75
CA VAL A 202 18.00 8.79 1.73
C VAL A 202 16.93 9.74 1.16
N TRP A 203 17.32 10.89 0.63
CA TRP A 203 16.35 11.85 0.05
C TRP A 203 15.70 11.35 -1.23
N ALA A 204 16.44 10.62 -2.08
CA ALA A 204 15.87 9.95 -3.25
C ALA A 204 14.82 8.91 -2.85
N THR A 205 15.08 8.15 -1.78
CA THR A 205 14.13 7.17 -1.23
C THR A 205 12.89 7.86 -0.70
N ILE A 206 13.03 8.93 0.09
CA ILE A 206 11.87 9.68 0.59
C ILE A 206 11.06 10.26 -0.58
N GLY A 207 11.73 10.92 -1.53
CA GLY A 207 11.09 11.58 -2.67
C GLY A 207 10.33 10.61 -3.59
N GLY A 208 10.96 9.50 -3.97
CA GLY A 208 10.32 8.48 -4.81
C GLY A 208 9.10 7.86 -4.14
N ASN A 209 9.23 7.52 -2.85
CA ASN A 209 8.13 6.96 -2.08
C ASN A 209 6.99 7.96 -1.83
N VAL A 210 7.29 9.25 -1.63
CA VAL A 210 6.26 10.31 -1.58
C VAL A 210 5.51 10.38 -2.90
N ALA A 211 6.21 10.38 -4.04
CA ALA A 211 5.61 10.51 -5.36
C ALA A 211 4.58 9.41 -5.63
N VAL A 212 4.94 8.14 -5.39
CA VAL A 212 4.01 7.02 -5.55
C VAL A 212 2.91 7.04 -4.49
N ALA A 213 3.24 7.44 -3.26
CA ALA A 213 2.28 7.47 -2.17
C ALA A 213 1.14 8.46 -2.39
N VAL A 214 1.39 9.58 -3.09
CA VAL A 214 0.37 10.55 -3.48
C VAL A 214 -0.67 9.90 -4.41
N LEU A 215 -0.24 9.12 -5.39
CA LEU A 215 -1.16 8.39 -6.28
C LEU A 215 -2.01 7.39 -5.49
N TYR A 216 -1.39 6.62 -4.59
CA TYR A 216 -2.09 5.61 -3.81
C TYR A 216 -3.11 6.26 -2.86
N GLY A 217 -2.72 7.35 -2.19
CA GLY A 217 -3.61 8.13 -1.33
C GLY A 217 -4.78 8.75 -2.10
N TRP A 218 -4.54 9.25 -3.32
CA TRP A 218 -5.60 9.72 -4.21
C TRP A 218 -6.55 8.59 -4.58
N CYS A 219 -6.04 7.43 -4.98
CA CYS A 219 -6.87 6.27 -5.31
C CYS A 219 -7.71 5.80 -4.11
N TYR A 220 -7.12 5.78 -2.91
CA TYR A 220 -7.83 5.45 -1.69
C TYR A 220 -8.95 6.44 -1.40
N TRP A 221 -8.67 7.75 -1.44
CA TRP A 221 -9.66 8.78 -1.15
C TRP A 221 -10.79 8.83 -2.17
N ARG A 222 -10.48 8.64 -3.46
CA ARG A 222 -11.48 8.73 -4.53
C ARG A 222 -12.28 7.46 -4.75
N TYR A 223 -11.68 6.28 -4.55
CA TYR A 223 -12.27 5.01 -4.97
C TYR A 223 -12.33 3.95 -3.86
N GLY A 224 -11.33 3.90 -2.98
CA GLY A 224 -11.26 3.00 -1.84
C GLY A 224 -10.02 2.12 -1.82
N LEU A 225 -9.88 1.28 -0.80
CA LEU A 225 -8.68 0.49 -0.55
C LEU A 225 -8.29 -0.40 -1.73
N LEU A 226 -9.26 -1.04 -2.40
CA LEU A 226 -8.97 -1.90 -3.56
C LEU A 226 -8.29 -1.14 -4.70
N SER A 227 -8.67 0.11 -4.95
CA SER A 227 -8.02 0.92 -5.99
C SER A 227 -6.62 1.37 -5.57
N ALA A 228 -6.39 1.62 -4.29
CA ALA A 228 -5.07 1.96 -3.77
C ALA A 228 -4.10 0.78 -3.86
N ILE A 229 -4.53 -0.42 -3.44
CA ILE A 229 -3.80 -1.69 -3.62
C ILE A 229 -3.49 -1.92 -5.10
N THR A 230 -4.46 -1.69 -5.98
CA THR A 230 -4.27 -1.88 -7.43
C THR A 230 -3.22 -0.92 -7.99
N ALA A 231 -3.26 0.36 -7.59
CA ALA A 231 -2.28 1.36 -8.03
C ALA A 231 -0.88 0.99 -7.54
N HIS A 232 -0.74 0.64 -6.26
CA HIS A 232 0.52 0.23 -5.66
C HIS A 232 1.10 -1.00 -6.33
N PHE A 233 0.32 -2.08 -6.42
CA PHE A 233 0.71 -3.30 -7.10
C PHE A 233 1.17 -3.04 -8.54
N SER A 234 0.48 -2.16 -9.27
CA SER A 234 0.81 -1.83 -10.66
C SER A 234 2.15 -1.10 -10.79
N VAL A 235 2.46 -0.16 -9.89
CA VAL A 235 3.80 0.48 -9.84
C VAL A 235 4.86 -0.58 -9.53
N ASP A 236 4.63 -1.41 -8.52
CA ASP A 236 5.62 -2.37 -8.06
C ASP A 236 5.91 -3.47 -9.09
N VAL A 237 4.93 -3.89 -9.88
CA VAL A 237 5.16 -4.81 -11.00
C VAL A 237 6.14 -4.20 -12.00
N VAL A 238 6.01 -2.90 -12.31
CA VAL A 238 6.95 -2.19 -13.20
C VAL A 238 8.33 -2.07 -12.57
N LEU A 239 8.45 -1.92 -11.25
CA LEU A 239 9.74 -1.75 -10.57
C LEU A 239 10.45 -3.07 -10.23
N HIS A 240 9.70 -4.13 -9.98
CA HIS A 240 10.24 -5.37 -9.41
C HIS A 240 10.12 -6.58 -10.33
N VAL A 241 9.09 -6.65 -11.18
CA VAL A 241 8.88 -7.79 -12.08
C VAL A 241 9.47 -7.48 -13.45
N LEU A 242 9.17 -6.32 -14.03
CA LEU A 242 9.61 -5.97 -15.38
C LEU A 242 11.14 -6.00 -15.54
N PRO A 243 11.94 -5.40 -14.63
CA PRO A 243 13.41 -5.45 -14.76
C PRO A 243 13.98 -6.85 -14.56
N ALA A 244 13.24 -7.77 -13.93
CA ALA A 244 13.67 -9.17 -13.76
C ALA A 244 13.43 -10.02 -15.02
N LEU A 245 12.71 -9.49 -16.01
CA LEU A 245 12.40 -10.15 -17.29
C LEU A 245 13.25 -9.60 -18.45
N MET A 246 14.07 -8.59 -18.20
CA MET A 246 14.91 -7.89 -19.18
C MET A 246 16.37 -8.34 -19.11
#